data_AF-A0A9Q2QK98-F1
#
_entry.id   AF-A0A9Q2QK98-F1
#
_cell.length_a   1.000
_cell.length_b   1.000
_cell.length_c   1.000
_cell.angle_alpha   90.00
_cell.angle_beta   90.00
_cell.angle_gamma   90.00
#
_symmetry.space_group_name_H-M   'P 1'
#
loop_
_entity.id
_entity.type
_entity.pdbx_description
1 polymer ?
#
loop_
_entity_poly.entity_id
_entity_poly.type
_entity_poly.pdbx_seq_one_letter_code
_entity_poly.pdbx_strand_id
1 'polypeptide(L)'
;MNQSNKNQNILSSLSYFSVFFAPIIFPIFVWIFAEKPTSTHGRKALFNHIWVYIFLFFANLGFIFSREVFDKPFDNQEVISNVSFGIGIFLLLIAGIIFLFNIIRGIKLLTDK
;
A
#
# COMPACT_ATOMS: atom_id res chain seq x y z
N MET A 1 -7.62 28.63 11.10
CA MET A 1 -7.97 27.88 9.87
C MET A 1 -9.43 28.11 9.53
N ASN A 2 -9.77 28.32 8.25
CA ASN A 2 -11.17 28.30 7.82
C ASN A 2 -11.69 26.85 7.85
N GLN A 3 -12.97 26.66 8.17
CA GLN A 3 -13.61 25.35 8.30
C GLN A 3 -13.44 24.48 7.04
N SER A 4 -13.41 25.11 5.86
CA SER A 4 -13.15 24.45 4.57
C SER A 4 -11.79 23.71 4.53
N ASN A 5 -10.71 24.34 5.00
CA ASN A 5 -9.37 23.74 4.97
C ASN A 5 -9.28 22.52 5.89
N LYS A 6 -9.94 22.58 7.06
CA LYS A 6 -9.99 21.46 8.00
C LYS A 6 -10.72 20.26 7.39
N ASN A 7 -11.86 20.48 6.73
CA ASN A 7 -12.60 19.44 6.04
C ASN A 7 -11.78 18.81 4.89
N GLN A 8 -11.07 19.63 4.13
CA GLN A 8 -10.15 19.18 3.08
C GLN A 8 -9.02 18.30 3.64
N ASN A 9 -8.45 18.65 4.80
CA ASN A 9 -7.41 17.88 5.47
C ASN A 9 -7.92 16.54 6.00
N ILE A 10 -9.14 16.51 6.58
CA ILE A 10 -9.80 15.27 7.03
C ILE A 10 -10.08 14.34 5.85
N LEU A 11 -10.62 14.86 4.74
CA LEU A 11 -10.91 14.02 3.56
C LEU A 11 -9.62 13.52 2.88
N SER A 12 -8.59 14.37 2.82
CA SER A 12 -7.28 14.00 2.27
C SER A 12 -6.58 12.93 3.10
N SER A 13 -6.67 13.02 4.42
CA SER A 13 -6.06 12.03 5.30
C SER A 13 -6.80 10.69 5.28
N LEU A 14 -8.14 10.73 5.23
CA LEU A 14 -8.95 9.53 5.07
C LEU A 14 -8.63 8.80 3.75
N SER A 15 -8.23 9.55 2.71
CA SER A 15 -7.74 8.94 1.46
C SER A 15 -6.54 8.05 1.72
N TYR A 16 -5.57 8.47 2.55
CA TYR A 16 -4.41 7.63 2.89
C TYR A 16 -4.76 6.49 3.87
N PHE A 17 -5.69 6.70 4.81
CA PHE A 17 -6.14 5.64 5.72
C PHE A 17 -7.03 4.60 5.04
N SER A 18 -7.59 4.90 3.87
CA SER A 18 -8.40 3.92 3.15
C SER A 18 -7.64 2.66 2.75
N VAL A 19 -6.29 2.64 2.85
CA VAL A 19 -5.48 1.42 2.76
C VAL A 19 -6.00 0.27 3.65
N PHE A 20 -6.63 0.60 4.78
CA PHE A 20 -7.16 -0.36 5.76
C PHE A 20 -8.54 -0.95 5.40
N PHE A 21 -9.40 -0.23 4.66
CA PHE A 21 -10.82 -0.59 4.54
C PHE A 21 -11.41 -0.45 3.13
N ALA A 22 -10.90 0.44 2.30
CA ALA A 22 -11.41 0.69 0.94
C ALA A 22 -10.30 1.23 0.02
N PRO A 23 -9.21 0.47 -0.17
CA PRO A 23 -7.95 0.97 -0.73
C PRO A 23 -8.06 1.50 -2.16
N ILE A 24 -9.07 1.06 -2.91
CA ILE A 24 -9.30 1.49 -4.29
C ILE A 24 -10.49 2.44 -4.35
N ILE A 25 -11.63 2.00 -3.83
CA ILE A 25 -12.92 2.68 -3.99
C ILE A 25 -12.87 4.09 -3.39
N PHE A 26 -12.48 4.22 -2.12
CA PHE A 26 -12.50 5.51 -1.43
C PHE A 26 -11.58 6.57 -2.07
N PRO A 27 -10.29 6.30 -2.35
CA PRO A 27 -9.41 7.31 -2.92
C PRO A 27 -9.74 7.63 -4.39
N ILE A 28 -10.40 6.73 -5.13
CA ILE A 28 -10.99 7.04 -6.45
C ILE A 28 -12.12 8.07 -6.30
N PHE A 29 -13.06 7.86 -5.36
CA PHE A 29 -14.12 8.83 -5.11
C PHE A 29 -13.55 10.19 -4.75
N VAL A 30 -12.56 10.26 -3.86
CA VAL A 30 -11.91 11.54 -3.50
C VAL A 30 -11.18 12.16 -4.69
N TRP A 31 -10.51 11.37 -5.52
CA TRP A 31 -9.80 11.88 -6.69
C TRP A 31 -10.76 12.52 -7.70
N ILE A 32 -11.91 11.88 -7.97
CA ILE A 32 -12.87 12.34 -8.99
C ILE A 32 -13.73 13.50 -8.48
N PHE A 33 -14.22 13.44 -7.24
CA PHE A 33 -15.27 14.36 -6.77
C PHE A 33 -14.77 15.50 -5.89
N ALA A 34 -13.56 15.45 -5.34
CA ALA A 34 -13.03 16.54 -4.52
C ALA A 34 -12.33 17.62 -5.36
N GLU A 35 -12.23 18.83 -4.82
CA GLU A 35 -11.41 19.89 -5.40
C GLU A 35 -9.93 19.75 -5.00
N LYS A 36 -9.04 20.48 -5.68
CA LYS A 36 -7.65 20.61 -5.24
C LYS A 36 -7.59 21.40 -3.92
N PRO A 37 -6.71 21.03 -2.97
CA PRO A 37 -5.65 20.02 -3.10
C PRO A 37 -6.11 18.58 -2.79
N THR A 38 -7.28 18.38 -2.20
CA THR A 38 -7.78 17.08 -1.72
C THR A 38 -7.83 16.00 -2.80
N SER A 39 -8.28 16.33 -4.01
CA SER A 39 -8.26 15.38 -5.15
C SER A 39 -6.86 14.86 -5.48
N THR A 40 -5.82 15.70 -5.29
CA THR A 40 -4.43 15.28 -5.49
C THR A 40 -3.99 14.25 -4.44
N HIS A 41 -4.48 14.37 -3.21
CA HIS A 41 -4.22 13.39 -2.15
C HIS A 41 -4.94 12.06 -2.42
N GLY A 42 -6.18 12.10 -2.92
CA GLY A 42 -6.90 10.92 -3.40
C GLY A 42 -6.09 10.14 -4.44
N ARG A 43 -5.61 10.80 -5.49
CA ARG A 43 -4.77 10.17 -6.53
C ARG A 43 -3.47 9.57 -5.96
N LYS A 44 -2.78 10.31 -5.09
CA LYS A 44 -1.51 9.85 -4.50
C LYS A 44 -1.72 8.65 -3.58
N ALA A 45 -2.77 8.66 -2.77
CA ALA A 45 -3.13 7.54 -1.90
C ALA A 45 -3.46 6.30 -2.75
N LEU A 46 -4.29 6.44 -3.78
CA LEU A 46 -4.62 5.34 -4.70
C LEU A 46 -3.36 4.70 -5.31
N PHE A 47 -2.44 5.52 -5.82
CA PHE A 47 -1.18 5.02 -6.40
C PHE A 47 -0.36 4.24 -5.37
N ASN A 48 -0.22 4.76 -4.15
CA ASN A 48 0.50 4.04 -3.09
C ASN A 48 -0.19 2.73 -2.72
N HIS A 49 -1.52 2.70 -2.62
CA HIS A 49 -2.25 1.48 -2.29
C HIS A 49 -2.05 0.41 -3.35
N ILE A 50 -2.15 0.78 -4.63
CA ILE A 50 -1.88 -0.14 -5.74
C ILE A 50 -0.50 -0.79 -5.57
N TRP A 51 0.53 -0.01 -5.25
CA TRP A 51 1.86 -0.57 -4.98
C TRP A 51 1.92 -1.48 -3.75
N VAL A 52 1.26 -1.11 -2.64
CA VAL A 52 1.16 -1.99 -1.46
C VAL A 52 0.60 -3.35 -1.86
N TYR A 53 -0.54 -3.38 -2.55
CA TYR A 53 -1.20 -4.63 -2.92
C TYR A 53 -0.45 -5.41 -4.02
N ILE A 54 0.21 -4.73 -4.97
CA ILE A 54 1.08 -5.38 -5.96
C ILE A 54 2.22 -6.10 -5.24
N PHE A 55 2.93 -5.43 -4.33
CA PHE A 55 4.05 -6.05 -3.62
C PHE A 55 3.59 -7.16 -2.67
N LEU A 56 2.45 -7.01 -2.00
CA LEU A 56 1.86 -8.09 -1.20
C LEU A 56 1.51 -9.30 -2.05
N PHE A 57 0.95 -9.10 -3.25
CA PHE A 57 0.61 -10.17 -4.18
C PHE A 57 1.87 -10.94 -4.60
N PHE A 58 2.91 -10.25 -5.06
CA PHE A 58 4.16 -10.90 -5.46
C PHE A 58 4.93 -11.51 -4.29
N ALA A 59 4.88 -10.91 -3.09
CA ALA A 59 5.44 -11.52 -1.88
C ALA A 59 4.76 -12.86 -1.57
N ASN A 60 3.43 -12.92 -1.63
CA ASN A 60 2.68 -14.16 -1.46
C ASN A 60 3.03 -15.20 -2.51
N LEU A 61 3.15 -14.80 -3.79
CA LEU A 61 3.61 -15.71 -4.84
C LEU A 61 5.02 -16.25 -4.55
N GLY A 62 5.93 -15.42 -4.05
CA GLY A 62 7.28 -15.85 -3.64
C GLY A 62 7.25 -16.90 -2.52
N PHE A 63 6.39 -16.72 -1.51
CA PHE A 63 6.22 -17.69 -0.43
C PHE A 63 5.58 -18.99 -0.89
N ILE A 64 4.52 -18.91 -1.71
CA ILE A 64 3.87 -20.09 -2.29
C ILE A 64 4.88 -20.85 -3.16
N PHE A 65 5.59 -20.17 -4.05
CA PHE A 65 6.57 -20.79 -4.93
C PHE A 65 7.74 -21.40 -4.17
N SER A 66 8.26 -20.73 -3.14
CA SER A 66 9.29 -21.27 -2.25
C SER A 66 8.87 -22.60 -1.63
N ARG A 67 7.65 -22.68 -1.10
CA ARG A 67 7.10 -23.92 -0.53
C ARG A 67 6.95 -25.00 -1.61
N GLU A 68 6.34 -24.68 -2.73
CA GLU A 68 6.10 -25.62 -3.83
C GLU A 68 7.38 -26.23 -4.40
N VAL A 69 8.47 -25.45 -4.45
CA VAL A 69 9.78 -25.93 -4.91
C VAL A 69 10.45 -26.80 -3.85
N PHE A 70 10.34 -26.45 -2.56
CA PHE A 70 10.95 -27.22 -1.48
C PHE A 70 10.39 -28.64 -1.36
N ASP A 71 9.09 -28.80 -1.64
CA ASP A 71 8.38 -30.08 -1.52
C ASP A 71 8.58 -31.03 -2.74
N LYS A 72 9.24 -30.59 -3.81
CA LYS A 72 9.38 -31.33 -5.07
C LYS A 72 10.85 -31.59 -5.40
N PRO A 73 11.21 -32.78 -5.95
CA PRO A 73 12.59 -33.21 -6.15
C PRO A 73 13.24 -32.53 -7.36
N PHE A 74 13.36 -31.20 -7.32
CA PHE A 74 14.09 -30.41 -8.30
C PHE A 74 15.59 -30.38 -7.98
N ASP A 75 16.43 -30.27 -9.00
CA ASP A 75 17.84 -29.95 -8.80
C ASP A 75 17.97 -28.60 -8.10
N ASN A 76 18.78 -28.57 -7.04
CA ASN A 76 19.02 -27.37 -6.21
C ASN A 76 17.75 -26.79 -5.56
N GLN A 77 16.74 -27.63 -5.26
CA GLN A 77 15.47 -27.22 -4.65
C GLN A 77 15.63 -26.27 -3.45
N GLU A 78 16.59 -26.53 -2.56
CA GLU A 78 16.82 -25.71 -1.36
C GLU A 78 17.26 -24.29 -1.71
N VAL A 79 18.17 -24.14 -2.67
CA VAL A 79 18.67 -22.83 -3.10
C VAL A 79 17.54 -22.03 -3.75
N ILE A 80 16.78 -22.66 -4.66
CA ILE A 80 15.68 -21.99 -5.37
C ILE A 80 14.58 -21.59 -4.37
N SER A 81 14.26 -22.46 -3.42
CA SER A 81 13.27 -22.17 -2.38
C SER A 81 13.70 -21.01 -1.49
N ASN A 82 14.94 -21.03 -0.99
CA ASN A 82 15.46 -19.99 -0.10
C ASN A 82 15.55 -18.63 -0.80
N VAL A 83 15.97 -18.60 -2.07
CA VAL A 83 15.99 -17.37 -2.88
C VAL A 83 14.58 -16.82 -3.06
N SER A 84 13.62 -17.69 -3.40
CA SER A 84 12.22 -17.28 -3.59
C SER A 84 11.59 -16.76 -2.30
N PHE A 85 11.90 -17.40 -1.17
CA PHE A 85 11.50 -16.94 0.16
C PHE A 85 12.10 -15.57 0.48
N GLY A 86 13.40 -15.40 0.22
CA GLY A 86 14.11 -14.13 0.41
C GLY A 86 13.52 -12.99 -0.42
N ILE A 87 13.17 -13.25 -1.69
CA ILE A 87 12.44 -12.30 -2.54
C ILE A 87 11.08 -11.96 -1.93
N GLY A 88 10.35 -12.97 -1.44
CA GLY A 88 9.06 -12.76 -0.76
C GLY A 88 9.18 -11.82 0.45
N ILE A 89 10.17 -12.04 1.32
CA ILE A 89 10.45 -11.16 2.48
C ILE A 89 10.80 -9.75 2.02
N PHE A 90 11.67 -9.62 1.02
CA PHE A 90 12.08 -8.30 0.50
C PHE A 90 10.89 -7.49 -0.02
N LEU A 91 10.01 -8.11 -0.82
CA LEU A 91 8.80 -7.47 -1.34
C LEU A 91 7.81 -7.13 -0.22
N LEU A 92 7.67 -8.00 0.79
CA LEU A 92 6.85 -7.73 1.96
C LEU A 92 7.34 -6.50 2.74
N LEU A 93 8.66 -6.34 2.89
CA LEU A 93 9.24 -5.15 3.53
C LEU A 93 8.95 -3.88 2.74
N ILE A 94 9.07 -3.91 1.41
CA ILE A 94 8.71 -2.78 0.54
C ILE A 94 7.23 -2.43 0.71
N ALA A 95 6.34 -3.42 0.68
CA ALA A 95 4.91 -3.22 0.89
C ALA A 95 4.66 -2.56 2.26
N GLY A 96 5.31 -3.05 3.32
CA GLY A 96 5.24 -2.49 4.67
C GLY A 96 5.68 -1.03 4.75
N ILE A 97 6.78 -0.67 4.09
CA ILE A 97 7.28 0.71 4.05
C ILE A 97 6.26 1.65 3.38
N ILE A 98 5.72 1.26 2.24
CA ILE A 98 4.72 2.08 1.51
C ILE A 98 3.42 2.17 2.32
N PHE A 99 3.03 1.09 2.99
CA PHE A 99 1.88 1.06 3.89
C PHE A 99 2.05 2.06 5.04
N LEU A 100 3.19 2.02 5.75
CA LEU A 100 3.51 2.97 6.82
C LEU A 100 3.57 4.40 6.31
N PHE A 101 4.05 4.63 5.09
CA PHE A 101 4.06 5.95 4.48
C PHE A 101 2.65 6.53 4.28
N ASN A 102 1.66 5.70 3.92
CA ASN A 102 0.27 6.14 3.87
C ASN A 102 -0.23 6.54 5.27
N ILE A 103 0.06 5.74 6.30
CA ILE A 103 -0.33 6.07 7.69
C ILE A 103 0.28 7.40 8.14
N ILE A 104 1.60 7.57 7.96
CA ILE A 104 2.32 8.79 8.34
C ILE A 104 1.75 10.01 7.62
N ARG A 105 1.45 9.91 6.32
CA ARG A 105 0.83 11.01 5.56
C ARG A 105 -0.58 11.32 6.03
N GLY A 106 -1.37 10.28 6.31
CA GLY A 106 -2.70 10.45 6.91
C GLY A 106 -2.63 11.25 8.21
N ILE A 107 -1.79 10.82 9.16
CA ILE A 107 -1.62 11.50 10.46
C ILE A 107 -1.14 12.94 10.30
N LYS A 108 -0.17 13.19 9.40
CA LYS A 108 0.33 14.54 9.12
C LYS A 108 -0.80 15.46 8.67
N LEU A 109 -1.65 15.00 7.75
CA LEU A 109 -2.79 15.77 7.25
C LEU A 109 -3.88 15.97 8.32
N LEU A 110 -4.14 15.01 9.21
CA LEU A 110 -5.09 15.24 10.32
C LEU A 110 -4.62 16.31 11.30
N THR A 111 -3.32 16.35 11.57
CA THR A 111 -2.74 17.17 12.62
C THR A 111 -2.36 18.57 12.11
N ASP A 112 -2.38 18.78 10.80
CA ASP A 112 -2.05 20.06 10.19
C ASP A 112 -3.10 21.13 10.55
N LYS A 113 -2.65 22.27 11.08
CA LYS A 113 -3.46 23.29 11.77
C LYS A 113 -3.80 24.51 10.92
#